data_AF-A0A397VQ58-F1
#
_entry.id   AF-A0A397VQ58-F1
#
_cell.length_a   1.000
_cell.length_b   1.000
_cell.length_c   1.000
_cell.angle_alpha   90.00
_cell.angle_beta   90.00
_cell.angle_gamma   90.00
#
_symmetry.space_group_name_H-M   'P 1'
#
loop_
_entity.id
_entity.type
_entity.pdbx_description
1 polymer ?
#
loop_
_entity_poly.entity_id
_entity_poly.type
_entity_poly.pdbx_seq_one_letter_code
_entity_poly.pdbx_strand_id
1 'polypeptide(L)'
;MSGVFSDESQRTVAFRCWLELFFDGEIEIQSVGSNEVNQSSRIGERKTDGSIYPKIGRDRVLLANLEVNTEPGINSDCYIQNNAYYKEFVIKSRNQESEFYNRTGLPAFLIDLDGPNLSISGAVCVPFIVCDRLTDILPLDRISYNHTEADDIVRVFLALKNSIHILKDYYSSVYESREVTCTTSPWFPCINEINLEEGTATIKYKKRHSIHRNLWIVEIQTENTQELGLVKFTQTYSKEAHGACFELGLAPKLWAVNNLQQGWKIVVMEYLEEYEPLHTFNSEILSKTESVVKNATKSFHDSGYVHGDLRDENIIVKYKNEKIDIKFADFDWAGREGEAMYPESLNPTINWHVDVGWHKLIKKEHDHHLVDNIYLNMPDNKPSKKRRRLSEWMS
;
A
#
# COMPACT_ATOMS: atom_id res chain seq x y z
N MET A 1 15.17 -15.53 -28.80
CA MET A 1 16.21 -14.80 -29.56
C MET A 1 15.66 -14.24 -30.85
N SER A 2 15.15 -13.01 -30.81
CA SER A 2 14.98 -12.21 -32.02
C SER A 2 16.35 -12.08 -32.70
N GLY A 3 16.46 -12.35 -33.99
CA GLY A 3 17.73 -12.29 -34.74
C GLY A 3 18.30 -10.86 -34.91
N VAL A 4 18.00 -9.94 -33.99
CA VAL A 4 18.35 -8.51 -34.04
C VAL A 4 19.65 -8.23 -33.27
N PHE A 5 19.92 -8.95 -32.19
CA PHE A 5 21.17 -8.83 -31.42
C PHE A 5 21.86 -10.18 -31.34
N SER A 6 23.19 -10.22 -31.56
CA SER A 6 23.93 -11.48 -31.55
C SER A 6 24.31 -11.98 -30.16
N ASP A 7 24.22 -11.13 -29.13
CA ASP A 7 24.45 -11.46 -27.72
C ASP A 7 23.76 -10.46 -26.76
N GLU A 8 23.67 -10.84 -25.48
CA GLU A 8 23.07 -10.06 -24.37
C GLU A 8 23.70 -8.67 -24.21
N SER A 9 25.02 -8.58 -24.38
CA SER A 9 25.79 -7.35 -24.18
C SER A 9 25.41 -6.28 -25.19
N GLN A 10 25.22 -6.65 -26.46
CA GLN A 10 24.78 -5.71 -27.51
C GLN A 10 23.40 -5.13 -27.23
N ARG A 11 22.49 -5.95 -26.71
CA ARG A 11 21.14 -5.52 -26.35
C ARG A 11 21.17 -4.56 -25.17
N THR A 12 21.87 -4.91 -24.10
CA THR A 12 22.03 -4.05 -22.93
C THR A 12 22.67 -2.71 -23.31
N VAL A 13 23.68 -2.73 -24.19
CA VAL A 13 24.29 -1.51 -24.74
C VAL A 13 23.29 -0.70 -25.55
N ALA A 14 22.53 -1.32 -26.46
CA ALA A 14 21.56 -0.61 -27.29
C ALA A 14 20.45 0.05 -26.46
N PHE A 15 19.90 -0.67 -25.47
CA PHE A 15 18.88 -0.12 -24.58
C PHE A 15 19.45 0.97 -23.66
N ARG A 16 20.69 0.80 -23.19
CA ARG A 16 21.39 1.83 -22.43
C ARG A 16 21.61 3.10 -23.26
N CYS A 17 22.12 2.99 -24.48
CA CYS A 17 22.30 4.13 -25.36
C CYS A 17 20.96 4.81 -25.66
N TRP A 18 19.88 4.04 -25.81
CA TRP A 18 18.54 4.61 -25.93
C TRP A 18 18.13 5.40 -24.67
N LEU A 19 18.35 4.88 -23.46
CA LEU A 19 18.09 5.62 -22.22
C LEU A 19 18.96 6.88 -22.11
N GLU A 20 20.24 6.81 -22.47
CA GLU A 20 21.15 7.95 -22.48
C GLU A 20 20.67 9.06 -23.43
N LEU A 21 20.22 8.69 -24.64
CA LEU A 21 19.60 9.62 -25.58
C LEU A 21 18.25 10.14 -25.08
N PHE A 22 17.48 9.31 -24.38
CA PHE A 22 16.15 9.66 -23.88
C PHE A 22 16.20 10.72 -22.76
N PHE A 23 17.21 10.63 -21.89
CA PHE A 23 17.47 11.57 -20.79
C PHE A 23 18.46 12.70 -21.14
N ASP A 24 19.01 12.68 -22.36
CA ASP A 24 19.73 13.74 -23.09
C ASP A 24 20.52 14.75 -22.24
N GLY A 25 21.60 14.31 -21.57
CA GLY A 25 22.56 15.19 -20.89
C GLY A 25 22.06 15.97 -19.66
N GLU A 26 20.76 15.95 -19.34
CA GLU A 26 20.15 16.65 -18.20
C GLU A 26 20.32 15.90 -16.86
N ILE A 27 20.76 14.65 -16.96
CA ILE A 27 20.90 13.70 -15.86
C ILE A 27 22.17 12.87 -16.07
N GLU A 28 23.11 12.94 -15.12
CA GLU A 28 24.29 12.07 -15.09
C GLU A 28 23.82 10.62 -14.84
N ILE A 29 23.61 9.87 -15.92
CA ILE A 29 23.58 8.41 -15.83
C ILE A 29 25.02 8.02 -15.51
N GLN A 30 25.23 7.37 -14.37
CA GLN A 30 26.50 6.74 -14.12
C GLN A 30 26.56 5.51 -15.03
N SER A 31 26.96 5.74 -16.28
CA SER A 31 27.20 4.67 -17.24
C SER A 31 28.69 4.39 -17.35
N VAL A 32 28.97 3.13 -17.71
CA VAL A 32 30.28 2.69 -18.15
C VAL A 32 30.57 3.42 -19.47
N GLY A 33 31.14 4.61 -19.41
CA GLY A 33 31.59 5.33 -20.58
C GLY A 33 32.83 4.66 -21.18
N SER A 34 32.68 4.22 -22.44
CA SER A 34 33.71 4.16 -23.49
C SER A 34 35.19 4.26 -23.06
N ASN A 35 35.93 3.17 -23.32
CA ASN A 35 37.40 3.05 -23.28
C ASN A 35 38.12 2.99 -21.93
N GLU A 36 37.43 3.04 -20.78
CA GLU A 36 38.02 2.62 -19.51
C GLU A 36 37.29 1.41 -18.92
N VAL A 37 37.98 0.27 -18.89
CA VAL A 37 37.48 -1.08 -18.54
C VAL A 37 36.92 -1.20 -17.11
N ASN A 38 36.83 -0.14 -16.29
CA ASN A 38 36.56 -0.26 -14.85
C ASN A 38 35.70 0.84 -14.19
N GLN A 39 34.57 1.25 -14.77
CA GLN A 39 33.53 1.97 -14.00
C GLN A 39 32.12 1.43 -14.27
N SER A 40 31.85 0.22 -13.78
CA SER A 40 30.47 -0.27 -13.57
C SER A 40 29.64 0.77 -12.81
N SER A 41 28.39 1.04 -13.22
CA SER A 41 27.41 1.65 -12.32
C SER A 41 27.34 0.80 -11.07
N ARG A 42 27.55 1.40 -9.89
CA ARG A 42 27.54 0.66 -8.63
C ARG A 42 26.56 1.25 -7.65
N ILE A 43 25.69 0.39 -7.13
CA ILE A 43 24.92 0.66 -5.93
C ILE A 43 25.56 -0.16 -4.81
N GLY A 44 26.28 0.56 -3.92
CA GLY A 44 27.13 -0.10 -2.92
C GLY A 44 28.26 -0.88 -3.59
N GLU A 45 28.34 -2.18 -3.27
CA GLU A 45 29.31 -3.09 -3.87
C GLU A 45 28.78 -3.81 -5.11
N ARG A 46 27.51 -3.62 -5.47
CA ARG A 46 26.87 -4.31 -6.59
C ARG A 46 27.01 -3.53 -7.89
N LYS A 47 27.32 -4.23 -8.98
CA LYS A 47 27.30 -3.69 -10.34
C LYS A 47 25.88 -3.78 -10.89
N THR A 48 25.39 -2.68 -11.48
CA THR A 48 24.09 -2.62 -12.16
C THR A 48 24.27 -2.35 -13.64
N ASP A 49 23.22 -2.60 -14.43
CA ASP A 49 23.24 -2.36 -15.89
C ASP A 49 23.13 -0.88 -16.25
N GLY A 50 22.59 -0.07 -15.34
CA GLY A 50 22.64 1.39 -15.40
C GLY A 50 21.92 2.02 -14.22
N SER A 51 22.36 3.19 -13.78
CA SER A 51 21.67 3.92 -12.73
C SER A 51 21.69 5.42 -13.00
N ILE A 52 20.55 6.06 -12.75
CA ILE A 52 20.46 7.50 -12.60
C ILE A 52 20.75 7.81 -11.14
N TYR A 53 22.00 8.22 -10.87
CA TYR A 53 22.53 8.35 -9.52
C TYR A 53 23.26 9.68 -9.28
N PRO A 54 22.58 10.83 -9.48
CA PRO A 54 23.22 12.14 -9.39
C PRO A 54 23.66 12.49 -7.97
N LYS A 55 24.59 13.45 -7.89
CA LYS A 55 24.92 14.12 -6.64
C LYS A 55 23.95 15.28 -6.39
N ILE A 56 23.43 15.36 -5.18
CA ILE A 56 22.66 16.50 -4.68
C ILE A 56 23.37 16.99 -3.41
N GLY A 57 24.02 18.15 -3.52
CA GLY A 57 24.97 18.61 -2.52
C GLY A 57 26.16 17.64 -2.38
N ARG A 58 26.30 17.06 -1.18
CA ARG A 58 27.35 16.07 -0.87
C ARG A 58 26.86 14.61 -0.99
N ASP A 59 25.56 14.43 -1.08
CA ASP A 59 24.90 13.13 -1.01
C ASP A 59 24.58 12.61 -2.44
N ARG A 60 24.48 11.30 -2.62
CA ARG A 60 24.05 10.69 -3.89
C ARG A 60 22.66 10.10 -3.73
N VAL A 61 21.77 10.37 -4.67
CA VAL A 61 20.40 9.88 -4.66
C VAL A 61 20.14 8.98 -5.84
N LEU A 62 19.37 7.92 -5.63
CA LEU A 62 18.89 7.06 -6.71
C LEU A 62 17.58 7.60 -7.23
N LEU A 63 17.58 8.08 -8.48
CA LEU A 63 16.34 8.45 -9.15
C LEU A 63 15.77 7.27 -9.94
N ALA A 64 16.65 6.49 -10.59
CA ALA A 64 16.26 5.27 -11.28
C ALA A 64 17.38 4.23 -11.30
N ASN A 65 17.03 2.94 -11.30
CA ASN A 65 17.95 1.84 -11.61
C ASN A 65 17.42 0.97 -12.75
N LEU A 66 18.31 0.58 -13.66
CA LEU A 66 18.04 -0.30 -14.78
C LEU A 66 18.64 -1.69 -14.51
N GLU A 67 17.85 -2.73 -14.77
CA GLU A 67 18.33 -4.10 -14.90
C GLU A 67 17.84 -4.73 -16.21
N VAL A 68 18.73 -5.44 -16.90
CA VAL A 68 18.47 -6.03 -18.22
C VAL A 68 18.82 -7.52 -18.22
N ASN A 69 17.89 -8.36 -18.66
CA ASN A 69 18.14 -9.80 -18.91
C ASN A 69 17.83 -10.17 -20.37
N THR A 70 18.54 -11.17 -20.88
CA THR A 70 18.38 -11.66 -22.27
C THR A 70 16.96 -12.12 -22.57
N GLU A 71 16.38 -12.96 -21.74
CA GLU A 71 15.01 -13.47 -21.84
C GLU A 71 14.52 -13.86 -20.43
N PRO A 72 13.19 -13.88 -20.22
CA PRO A 72 12.62 -14.28 -18.94
C PRO A 72 13.07 -15.66 -18.47
N GLY A 73 13.63 -15.69 -17.26
CA GLY A 73 13.98 -16.92 -16.56
C GLY A 73 15.30 -17.59 -16.95
N ILE A 74 16.12 -16.99 -17.84
CA ILE A 74 17.42 -17.60 -18.24
C ILE A 74 18.50 -17.43 -17.16
N ASN A 75 18.65 -16.23 -16.61
CA ASN A 75 19.70 -15.91 -15.62
C ASN A 75 19.10 -15.68 -14.24
N SER A 76 18.10 -14.81 -14.19
CA SER A 76 17.50 -14.31 -12.96
C SER A 76 16.20 -13.59 -13.27
N ASP A 77 15.55 -13.08 -12.23
CA ASP A 77 14.40 -12.20 -12.36
C ASP A 77 14.86 -10.74 -12.18
N CYS A 78 14.74 -9.93 -13.24
CA CYS A 78 15.15 -8.52 -13.22
C CYS A 78 14.49 -7.76 -12.06
N TYR A 79 13.19 -7.99 -11.84
CA TYR A 79 12.44 -7.31 -10.80
C TYR A 79 13.04 -7.61 -9.42
N ILE A 80 13.28 -8.89 -9.09
CA ILE A 80 13.88 -9.27 -7.79
C ILE A 80 15.29 -8.69 -7.64
N GLN A 81 16.11 -8.70 -8.70
CA GLN A 81 17.46 -8.13 -8.64
C GLN A 81 17.43 -6.61 -8.44
N ASN A 82 16.56 -5.92 -9.17
CA ASN A 82 16.43 -4.47 -9.08
C ASN A 82 15.94 -4.03 -7.69
N ASN A 83 15.01 -4.79 -7.12
CA ASN A 83 14.59 -4.68 -5.72
C ASN A 83 15.77 -4.83 -4.74
N ALA A 84 16.67 -5.79 -4.98
CA ALA A 84 17.84 -6.00 -4.14
C ALA A 84 18.84 -4.83 -4.24
N TYR A 85 19.06 -4.26 -5.43
CA TYR A 85 19.90 -3.07 -5.55
C TYR A 85 19.31 -1.86 -4.83
N TYR A 86 17.99 -1.64 -4.94
CA TYR A 86 17.32 -0.59 -4.18
C TYR A 86 17.51 -0.77 -2.67
N LYS A 87 17.40 -2.00 -2.17
CA LYS A 87 17.67 -2.32 -0.76
C LYS A 87 19.10 -1.99 -0.34
N GLU A 88 20.09 -2.33 -1.17
CA GLU A 88 21.50 -1.95 -0.93
C GLU A 88 21.70 -0.43 -0.88
N PHE A 89 21.06 0.30 -1.80
CA PHE A 89 21.03 1.77 -1.76
C PHE A 89 20.46 2.29 -0.45
N VAL A 90 19.31 1.78 -0.02
CA VAL A 90 18.67 2.20 1.23
C VAL A 90 19.58 1.95 2.43
N ILE A 91 20.14 0.73 2.57
CA ILE A 91 21.03 0.38 3.68
C ILE A 91 22.23 1.33 3.72
N LYS A 92 22.89 1.54 2.58
CA LYS A 92 24.05 2.42 2.49
C LYS A 92 23.71 3.88 2.81
N SER A 93 22.57 4.37 2.35
CA SER A 93 22.13 5.74 2.62
C SER A 93 21.77 5.95 4.09
N ARG A 94 21.09 4.98 4.72
CA ARG A 94 20.75 5.02 6.15
C ARG A 94 22.00 4.92 7.05
N ASN A 95 23.01 4.14 6.64
CA ASN A 95 24.28 4.00 7.37
C ASN A 95 25.18 5.25 7.31
N GLN A 96 24.90 6.20 6.42
CA GLN A 96 25.69 7.45 6.34
C GLN A 96 25.34 8.47 7.42
N GLU A 97 24.34 8.18 8.28
CA GLU A 97 23.86 9.07 9.35
C GLU A 97 23.55 10.51 8.87
N SER A 98 23.27 10.68 7.57
CA SER A 98 22.96 11.98 6.97
C SER A 98 21.51 12.36 7.27
N GLU A 99 21.32 13.54 7.86
CA GLU A 99 19.98 14.11 8.12
C GLU A 99 19.15 14.18 6.82
N PHE A 100 19.81 14.47 5.69
CA PHE A 100 19.20 14.48 4.37
C PHE A 100 18.44 13.17 4.07
N TYR A 101 19.09 12.01 4.21
CA TYR A 101 18.44 10.73 3.97
C TYR A 101 17.34 10.45 5.01
N ASN A 102 17.54 10.86 6.27
CA ASN A 102 16.56 10.68 7.35
C ASN A 102 15.26 11.46 7.16
N ARG A 103 15.28 12.51 6.35
CA ARG A 103 14.11 13.33 6.01
C ARG A 103 13.34 12.84 4.79
N THR A 104 13.80 11.78 4.12
CA THR A 104 13.17 11.27 2.90
C THR A 104 12.78 9.79 3.02
N GLY A 105 11.74 9.41 2.29
CA GLY A 105 11.38 8.02 2.02
C GLY A 105 12.30 7.35 1.00
N LEU A 106 13.34 8.02 0.50
CA LEU A 106 14.25 7.51 -0.54
C LEU A 106 13.53 7.00 -1.82
N PRO A 107 12.51 7.69 -2.37
CA PRO A 107 11.82 7.21 -3.56
C PRO A 107 12.73 7.05 -4.78
N ALA A 108 12.53 5.99 -5.57
CA ALA A 108 13.26 5.72 -6.81
C ALA A 108 12.39 4.93 -7.81
N PHE A 109 12.71 5.04 -9.10
CA PHE A 109 12.15 4.17 -10.14
C PHE A 109 13.04 2.95 -10.38
N LEU A 110 12.45 1.80 -10.66
CA LEU A 110 13.15 0.57 -11.03
C LEU A 110 12.66 0.17 -12.42
N ILE A 111 13.56 0.10 -13.39
CA ILE A 111 13.29 -0.19 -14.80
C ILE A 111 13.83 -1.58 -15.08
N ASP A 112 12.95 -2.48 -15.45
CA ASP A 112 13.28 -3.87 -15.74
C ASP A 112 13.06 -4.14 -17.23
N LEU A 113 14.07 -4.66 -17.92
CA LEU A 113 13.96 -5.11 -19.31
C LEU A 113 14.33 -6.59 -19.39
N ASP A 114 13.31 -7.44 -19.51
CA ASP A 114 13.48 -8.89 -19.51
C ASP A 114 12.98 -9.51 -20.82
N GLY A 115 13.89 -9.91 -21.70
CA GLY A 115 13.46 -10.14 -23.07
C GLY A 115 12.91 -8.83 -23.66
N PRO A 116 11.97 -8.86 -24.61
CA PRO A 116 11.35 -7.65 -25.17
C PRO A 116 10.43 -6.93 -24.17
N ASN A 117 10.32 -7.41 -22.93
CA ASN A 117 9.33 -6.96 -21.98
C ASN A 117 9.92 -5.91 -21.04
N LEU A 118 9.33 -4.73 -21.06
CA LEU A 118 9.68 -3.62 -20.16
C LEU A 118 8.68 -3.55 -19.01
N SER A 119 9.14 -3.30 -17.79
CA SER A 119 8.27 -2.85 -16.70
C SER A 119 8.93 -1.76 -15.87
N ILE A 120 8.11 -0.86 -15.33
CA ILE A 120 8.54 0.21 -14.44
C ILE A 120 7.91 -0.01 -13.08
N SER A 121 8.74 -0.04 -12.05
CA SER A 121 8.33 -0.10 -10.65
C SER A 121 8.71 1.18 -9.92
N GLY A 122 7.96 1.50 -8.87
CA GLY A 122 8.30 2.52 -7.90
C GLY A 122 8.81 1.86 -6.63
N ALA A 123 9.83 2.43 -6.01
CA ALA A 123 10.40 1.95 -4.77
C ALA A 123 10.44 3.08 -3.73
N VAL A 124 10.10 2.78 -2.49
CA VAL A 124 10.14 3.71 -1.35
C VAL A 124 10.51 2.98 -0.06
N CYS A 125 11.34 3.62 0.75
CA CYS A 125 11.70 3.23 2.10
C CYS A 125 10.83 4.00 3.10
N VAL A 126 9.70 3.41 3.46
CA VAL A 126 8.97 3.74 4.69
C VAL A 126 9.58 2.89 5.83
N PRO A 127 8.95 2.62 7.01
CA PRO A 127 9.54 1.74 8.02
C PRO A 127 9.95 0.34 7.51
N PHE A 128 9.53 -0.01 6.29
CA PHE A 128 10.01 -1.11 5.48
C PHE A 128 10.14 -0.64 4.02
N ILE A 129 10.84 -1.41 3.20
CA ILE A 129 10.94 -1.18 1.76
C ILE A 129 9.65 -1.67 1.10
N VAL A 130 9.08 -0.81 0.27
CA VAL A 130 7.98 -1.14 -0.65
C VAL A 130 8.48 -0.91 -2.05
N CYS A 131 8.35 -1.93 -2.88
CA CYS A 131 8.57 -1.83 -4.32
C CYS A 131 7.33 -2.42 -4.98
N ASP A 132 6.75 -1.69 -5.92
CA ASP A 132 5.56 -2.14 -6.62
C ASP A 132 5.59 -1.70 -8.08
N ARG A 133 4.99 -2.49 -8.96
CA ARG A 133 4.93 -2.19 -10.39
C ARG A 133 3.95 -1.06 -10.64
N LEU A 134 4.41 0.00 -11.29
CA LEU A 134 3.58 1.14 -11.69
C LEU A 134 2.95 0.93 -13.08
N THR A 135 3.47 -0.03 -13.83
CA THR A 135 3.02 -0.44 -15.15
C THR A 135 2.85 -1.95 -15.21
N ASP A 136 1.96 -2.40 -16.08
CA ASP A 136 2.00 -3.79 -16.55
C ASP A 136 3.31 -4.09 -17.30
N ILE A 137 3.45 -5.33 -17.76
CA ILE A 137 4.54 -5.73 -18.65
C ILE A 137 4.25 -5.18 -20.04
N LEU A 138 5.15 -4.33 -20.54
CA LEU A 138 5.07 -3.63 -21.82
C LEU A 138 5.91 -4.36 -22.88
N PRO A 139 5.29 -5.04 -23.86
CA PRO A 139 6.02 -5.82 -24.86
C PRO A 139 6.51 -4.91 -26.01
N LEU A 140 7.81 -4.60 -26.00
CA LEU A 140 8.43 -3.70 -26.97
C LEU A 140 8.53 -4.30 -28.38
N ASP A 141 8.40 -5.62 -28.54
CA ASP A 141 8.42 -6.28 -29.84
C ASP A 141 7.16 -6.02 -30.69
N ARG A 142 6.08 -5.56 -30.06
CA ARG A 142 4.78 -5.30 -30.72
C ARG A 142 4.64 -3.92 -31.32
N ILE A 143 5.51 -2.98 -30.94
CA ILE A 143 5.41 -1.56 -31.34
C ILE A 143 5.41 -1.34 -32.86
N SER A 144 6.00 -2.27 -33.63
CA SER A 144 6.12 -2.16 -35.08
C SER A 144 4.82 -2.45 -35.83
N TYR A 145 3.87 -3.16 -35.21
CA TYR A 145 2.61 -3.57 -35.85
C TYR A 145 1.37 -3.28 -34.99
N ASN A 146 1.53 -2.83 -33.74
CA ASN A 146 0.44 -2.39 -32.88
C ASN A 146 0.64 -0.91 -32.48
N HIS A 147 0.06 -0.01 -33.27
CA HIS A 147 0.22 1.43 -33.07
C HIS A 147 -0.41 1.94 -31.76
N THR A 148 -1.52 1.36 -31.30
CA THR A 148 -2.15 1.77 -30.04
C THR A 148 -1.27 1.43 -28.85
N GLU A 149 -0.69 0.24 -28.83
CA GLU A 149 0.25 -0.19 -27.79
C GLU A 149 1.57 0.60 -27.86
N ALA A 150 2.03 0.94 -29.07
CA ALA A 150 3.15 1.85 -29.25
C ALA A 150 2.89 3.23 -28.63
N ASP A 151 1.69 3.80 -28.84
CA ASP A 151 1.30 5.07 -28.24
C ASP A 151 1.23 4.99 -26.70
N ASP A 152 0.74 3.88 -26.14
CA ASP A 152 0.74 3.63 -24.69
C ASP A 152 2.17 3.58 -24.12
N ILE A 153 3.07 2.84 -24.78
CA ILE A 153 4.49 2.75 -24.39
C ILE A 153 5.16 4.13 -24.44
N VAL A 154 4.90 4.92 -25.48
CA VAL A 154 5.41 6.30 -25.59
C VAL A 154 4.90 7.17 -24.45
N ARG A 155 3.61 7.07 -24.08
CA ARG A 155 3.05 7.79 -22.92
C ARG A 155 3.74 7.38 -21.63
N VAL A 156 4.00 6.10 -21.42
CA VAL A 156 4.72 5.60 -20.25
C VAL A 156 6.13 6.18 -20.17
N PHE A 157 6.87 6.17 -21.28
CA PHE A 157 8.22 6.75 -21.31
C PHE A 157 8.20 8.25 -21.02
N LEU A 158 7.27 9.01 -21.61
CA LEU A 158 7.12 10.44 -21.33
C LEU A 158 6.79 10.69 -19.84
N ALA A 159 5.91 9.87 -19.25
CA ALA A 159 5.58 9.96 -17.83
C ALA A 159 6.79 9.64 -16.94
N LEU A 160 7.58 8.61 -17.28
CA LEU A 160 8.81 8.27 -16.58
C LEU A 160 9.82 9.43 -16.63
N LYS A 161 10.02 10.05 -17.80
CA LYS A 161 10.89 11.21 -17.96
C LYS A 161 10.51 12.33 -17.02
N ASN A 162 9.26 12.77 -17.10
CA ASN A 162 8.73 13.85 -16.26
C ASN A 162 8.84 13.50 -14.76
N SER A 163 8.55 12.25 -14.39
CA SER A 163 8.59 11.81 -12.99
C SER A 163 10.01 11.79 -12.42
N ILE A 164 11.02 11.45 -13.22
CA ILE A 164 12.42 11.51 -12.80
C ILE A 164 12.86 12.96 -12.56
N HIS A 165 12.42 13.92 -13.39
CA HIS A 165 12.68 15.34 -13.14
C HIS A 165 12.00 15.82 -11.85
N ILE A 166 10.73 15.49 -11.65
CA ILE A 166 10.01 15.80 -10.40
C ILE A 166 10.73 15.21 -9.18
N LEU A 167 11.23 13.97 -9.30
CA LEU A 167 11.96 13.30 -8.23
C LEU A 167 13.31 13.99 -7.93
N LYS A 168 14.03 14.42 -8.97
CA LYS A 168 15.27 15.21 -8.83
C LYS A 168 15.00 16.52 -8.10
N ASP A 169 13.95 17.23 -8.50
CA ASP A 169 13.53 18.50 -7.89
C ASP A 169 13.10 18.30 -6.43
N TYR A 170 12.37 17.22 -6.14
CA TYR A 170 12.03 16.81 -4.77
C TYR A 170 13.29 16.65 -3.91
N TYR A 171 14.27 15.86 -4.33
CA TYR A 171 15.50 15.71 -3.54
C TYR A 171 16.27 17.02 -3.39
N SER A 172 16.29 17.86 -4.43
CA SER A 172 16.93 19.18 -4.38
C SER A 172 16.25 20.09 -3.35
N SER A 173 14.92 20.10 -3.32
CA SER A 173 14.13 20.83 -2.32
C SER A 173 14.36 20.34 -0.89
N VAL A 174 14.51 19.03 -0.69
CA VAL A 174 14.82 18.44 0.63
C VAL A 174 16.23 18.84 1.09
N TYR A 175 17.17 18.94 0.15
CA TYR A 175 18.54 19.41 0.44
C TYR A 175 18.58 20.90 0.79
N GLU A 176 17.85 21.74 0.05
CA GLU A 176 17.81 23.19 0.24
C GLU A 176 17.05 23.60 1.51
N SER A 177 16.00 22.86 1.88
CA SER A 177 15.24 23.11 3.09
C SER A 177 16.09 22.84 4.34
N ARG A 178 16.69 23.91 4.88
CA ARG A 178 17.42 23.93 6.15
C ARG A 178 16.54 23.73 7.38
N GLU A 179 15.24 23.90 7.22
CA GLU A 179 14.25 23.68 8.26
C GLU A 179 13.63 22.28 8.11
N VAL A 180 13.54 21.55 9.23
CA VAL A 180 12.70 20.36 9.36
C VAL A 180 11.24 20.83 9.40
N THR A 181 10.70 21.33 8.28
CA THR A 181 9.27 21.72 8.17
C THR A 181 8.35 20.52 7.96
N CYS A 182 8.87 19.29 8.00
CA CYS A 182 8.05 18.09 7.94
C CYS A 182 7.27 17.91 9.25
N THR A 183 6.12 18.58 9.31
CA THR A 183 5.07 18.28 10.28
C THR A 183 4.49 16.86 10.10
N THR A 184 4.88 16.15 9.03
CA THR A 184 4.58 14.76 8.74
C THR A 184 5.89 13.99 8.50
N SER A 185 6.08 12.88 9.21
CA SER A 185 7.20 11.96 8.98
C SER A 185 7.24 11.52 7.50
N PRO A 186 8.42 11.32 6.87
CA PRO A 186 8.52 10.76 5.51
C PRO A 186 7.90 9.36 5.37
N TRP A 187 7.47 8.77 6.48
CA TRP A 187 6.82 7.47 6.57
C TRP A 187 5.30 7.53 6.46
N PHE A 188 4.71 8.72 6.37
CA PHE A 188 3.28 8.90 6.22
C PHE A 188 2.88 9.07 4.74
N PRO A 189 1.64 8.70 4.39
CA PRO A 189 1.10 8.98 3.06
C PRO A 189 1.13 10.49 2.74
N CYS A 190 1.19 10.82 1.45
CA CYS A 190 1.30 12.20 0.98
C CYS A 190 -0.05 12.95 0.93
N ILE A 191 -1.18 12.24 1.00
CA ILE A 191 -2.51 12.85 0.91
C ILE A 191 -2.83 13.55 2.22
N ASN A 192 -2.92 14.88 2.19
CA ASN A 192 -3.13 15.73 3.36
C ASN A 192 -4.37 16.62 3.26
N GLU A 193 -5.13 16.53 2.16
CA GLU A 193 -6.39 17.26 1.97
C GLU A 193 -7.47 16.29 1.48
N ILE A 194 -8.68 16.45 2.00
CA ILE A 194 -9.85 15.65 1.66
C ILE A 194 -11.05 16.55 1.38
N ASN A 195 -11.93 16.09 0.50
CA ASN A 195 -13.21 16.74 0.22
C ASN A 195 -14.25 16.19 1.20
N LEU A 196 -14.89 17.09 1.95
CA LEU A 196 -16.05 16.78 2.77
C LEU A 196 -17.34 16.92 1.95
N GLU A 197 -18.49 16.63 2.55
CA GLU A 197 -19.78 16.98 1.93
C GLU A 197 -19.93 18.50 1.77
N GLU A 198 -19.42 19.25 2.75
CA GLU A 198 -19.37 20.72 2.73
C GLU A 198 -17.92 21.17 2.98
N GLY A 199 -17.26 21.66 1.92
CA GLY A 199 -15.89 22.20 1.99
C GLY A 199 -14.79 21.14 1.93
N THR A 200 -13.62 21.49 2.48
CA THR A 200 -12.45 20.60 2.56
C THR A 200 -11.94 20.49 3.98
N ALA A 201 -11.16 19.44 4.25
CA ALA A 201 -10.44 19.29 5.50
C ALA A 201 -8.97 18.97 5.22
N THR A 202 -8.09 19.49 6.07
CA THR A 202 -6.70 19.08 6.11
C THR A 202 -6.56 17.90 7.07
N ILE A 203 -5.82 16.87 6.67
CA ILE A 203 -5.49 15.72 7.52
C ILE A 203 -4.00 15.71 7.84
N LYS A 204 -3.68 15.55 9.14
CA LYS A 204 -2.30 15.48 9.62
C LYS A 204 -2.05 14.13 10.30
N TYR A 205 -1.20 13.32 9.68
CA TYR A 205 -0.84 12.01 10.21
C TYR A 205 -0.07 12.11 11.54
N LYS A 206 -0.55 11.42 12.58
CA LYS A 206 0.11 11.33 13.88
C LYS A 206 0.86 10.01 14.03
N LYS A 207 0.23 8.89 13.68
CA LYS A 207 0.77 7.55 13.90
C LYS A 207 0.11 6.53 12.99
N ARG A 208 0.86 5.51 12.57
CA ARG A 208 0.28 4.31 11.94
C ARG A 208 -0.42 3.46 13.01
N HIS A 209 -1.71 3.19 12.82
CA HIS A 209 -2.52 2.45 13.78
C HIS A 209 -2.14 0.96 13.81
N SER A 210 -1.93 0.36 12.64
CA SER A 210 -1.51 -1.04 12.49
C SER A 210 -0.43 -1.18 11.43
N ILE A 211 0.58 -2.00 11.69
CA ILE A 211 1.66 -2.29 10.73
C ILE A 211 1.12 -3.11 9.54
N HIS A 212 0.08 -3.93 9.76
CA HIS A 212 -0.46 -4.85 8.77
C HIS A 212 -1.69 -4.32 8.03
N ARG A 213 -2.28 -3.22 8.51
CA ARG A 213 -3.42 -2.58 7.85
C ARG A 213 -3.00 -1.20 7.33
N ASN A 214 -3.69 -0.75 6.29
CA ASN A 214 -3.56 0.60 5.75
C ASN A 214 -4.39 1.58 6.60
N LEU A 215 -4.05 1.70 7.90
CA LEU A 215 -4.76 2.52 8.88
C LEU A 215 -3.81 3.49 9.61
N TRP A 216 -4.21 4.76 9.69
CA TRP A 216 -3.45 5.81 10.36
C TRP A 216 -4.34 6.67 11.25
N ILE A 217 -3.86 6.99 12.45
CA ILE A 217 -4.46 8.00 13.32
C ILE A 217 -4.02 9.38 12.80
N VAL A 218 -4.99 10.25 12.59
CA VAL A 218 -4.80 11.60 12.05
C VAL A 218 -5.45 12.64 12.94
N GLU A 219 -5.04 13.88 12.75
CA GLU A 219 -5.85 15.04 13.09
C GLU A 219 -6.62 15.49 11.86
N ILE A 220 -7.93 15.68 11.98
CA ILE A 220 -8.78 16.26 10.95
C ILE A 220 -9.01 17.71 11.34
N GLN A 221 -8.61 18.63 10.46
CA GLN A 221 -8.74 20.06 10.64
C GLN A 221 -9.71 20.61 9.60
N THR A 222 -10.83 21.17 10.06
CA THR A 222 -11.74 21.99 9.26
C THR A 222 -11.59 23.45 9.66
N GLU A 223 -12.32 24.35 9.02
CA GLU A 223 -12.38 25.76 9.44
C GLU A 223 -12.86 25.93 10.89
N ASN A 224 -13.71 25.02 11.38
CA ASN A 224 -14.43 25.18 12.65
C ASN A 224 -14.03 24.16 13.72
N THR A 225 -13.38 23.05 13.34
CA THR A 225 -13.11 21.94 14.26
C THR A 225 -11.74 21.31 14.03
N GLN A 226 -11.18 20.78 15.11
CA GLN A 226 -9.99 19.97 15.11
C GLN A 226 -10.28 18.71 15.93
N GLU A 227 -10.36 17.56 15.24
CA GLU A 227 -10.75 16.29 15.86
C GLU A 227 -9.75 15.18 15.52
N LEU A 228 -9.72 14.14 16.36
CA LEU A 228 -8.95 12.94 16.07
C LEU A 228 -9.73 12.03 15.12
N GLY A 229 -9.04 11.56 14.08
CA GLY A 229 -9.60 10.73 13.05
C GLY A 229 -8.76 9.49 12.78
N LEU A 230 -9.36 8.58 12.03
CA LEU A 230 -8.74 7.39 11.47
C LEU A 230 -8.87 7.44 9.95
N VAL A 231 -7.75 7.31 9.26
CA VAL A 231 -7.68 7.22 7.80
C VAL A 231 -7.43 5.78 7.40
N LYS A 232 -8.27 5.26 6.49
CA LYS A 232 -8.11 3.98 5.82
C LYS A 232 -7.90 4.18 4.32
N PHE A 233 -6.98 3.42 3.74
CA PHE A 233 -6.88 3.27 2.29
C PHE A 233 -7.36 1.87 1.88
N THR A 234 -8.33 1.83 0.97
CA THR A 234 -8.94 0.59 0.48
C THR A 234 -9.48 0.77 -0.94
N GLN A 235 -9.72 -0.32 -1.66
CA GLN A 235 -10.30 -0.28 -3.01
C GLN A 235 -11.84 -0.38 -2.99
N THR A 236 -12.40 -1.02 -1.97
CA THR A 236 -13.85 -1.17 -1.81
C THR A 236 -14.27 -0.61 -0.46
N TYR A 237 -15.40 0.11 -0.46
CA TYR A 237 -15.97 0.67 0.76
C TYR A 237 -17.43 1.05 0.50
N SER A 238 -18.34 0.58 1.35
CA SER A 238 -19.74 1.01 1.29
C SER A 238 -19.98 2.19 2.23
N LYS A 239 -20.10 3.39 1.64
CA LYS A 239 -20.49 4.62 2.36
C LYS A 239 -21.93 4.46 2.91
N GLU A 240 -22.80 3.82 2.15
CA GLU A 240 -24.22 3.64 2.45
C GLU A 240 -24.43 2.70 3.63
N ALA A 241 -23.76 1.54 3.63
CA ALA A 241 -23.84 0.58 4.74
C ALA A 241 -23.23 1.17 6.02
N HIS A 242 -22.10 1.87 5.91
CA HIS A 242 -21.52 2.59 7.05
C HIS A 242 -22.52 3.63 7.59
N GLY A 243 -23.06 4.49 6.73
CA GLY A 243 -24.02 5.53 7.13
C GLY A 243 -25.26 4.95 7.81
N ALA A 244 -25.86 3.89 7.25
CA ALA A 244 -26.99 3.21 7.88
C ALA A 244 -26.63 2.63 9.26
N CYS A 245 -25.43 2.07 9.41
CA CYS A 245 -24.93 1.58 10.68
C CYS A 245 -24.66 2.72 11.68
N PHE A 246 -24.20 3.88 11.21
CA PHE A 246 -23.98 5.08 12.03
C PHE A 246 -25.30 5.64 12.58
N GLU A 247 -26.36 5.71 11.77
CA GLU A 247 -27.69 6.15 12.21
C GLU A 247 -28.30 5.26 13.30
N LEU A 248 -27.91 3.96 13.34
CA LEU A 248 -28.27 3.04 14.42
C LEU A 248 -27.41 3.21 15.68
N GLY A 249 -26.43 4.13 15.66
CA GLY A 249 -25.43 4.29 16.70
C GLY A 249 -24.41 3.14 16.75
N LEU A 250 -24.26 2.39 15.66
CA LEU A 250 -23.44 1.16 15.59
C LEU A 250 -22.17 1.33 14.74
N ALA A 251 -21.84 2.52 14.24
CA ALA A 251 -20.58 2.79 13.55
C ALA A 251 -19.96 4.11 14.04
N PRO A 252 -18.64 4.33 13.86
CA PRO A 252 -18.04 5.64 14.07
C PRO A 252 -18.61 6.68 13.10
N LYS A 253 -18.47 7.98 13.40
CA LYS A 253 -18.80 9.02 12.43
C LYS A 253 -17.90 8.90 11.19
N LEU A 254 -18.51 8.89 10.00
CA LEU A 254 -17.79 8.94 8.72
C LEU A 254 -17.64 10.40 8.27
N TRP A 255 -16.41 10.85 8.06
CA TRP A 255 -16.11 12.20 7.58
C TRP A 255 -16.13 12.29 6.07
N ALA A 256 -15.46 11.36 5.40
CA ALA A 256 -15.34 11.38 3.95
C ALA A 256 -15.01 10.00 3.39
N VAL A 257 -15.45 9.80 2.14
CA VAL A 257 -14.96 8.75 1.25
C VAL A 257 -14.61 9.45 -0.05
N ASN A 258 -13.31 9.64 -0.33
CA ASN A 258 -12.87 10.24 -1.58
C ASN A 258 -12.19 9.19 -2.46
N ASN A 259 -12.49 9.23 -3.75
CA ASN A 259 -11.83 8.38 -4.74
C ASN A 259 -10.44 8.92 -5.06
N LEU A 260 -9.49 8.01 -5.17
CA LEU A 260 -8.12 8.22 -5.58
C LEU A 260 -7.89 7.53 -6.94
N GLN A 261 -6.64 7.58 -7.42
CA GLN A 261 -6.26 6.89 -8.65
C GLN A 261 -6.32 5.36 -8.50
N GLN A 262 -6.45 4.66 -9.62
CA GLN A 262 -6.43 3.19 -9.70
C GLN A 262 -7.44 2.48 -8.78
N GLY A 263 -8.61 3.09 -8.60
CA GLY A 263 -9.70 2.51 -7.79
C GLY A 263 -9.48 2.57 -6.29
N TRP A 264 -8.38 3.13 -5.81
CA TRP A 264 -8.17 3.37 -4.38
C TRP A 264 -9.11 4.44 -3.86
N LYS A 265 -9.40 4.37 -2.56
CA LYS A 265 -10.20 5.33 -1.81
C LYS A 265 -9.45 5.72 -0.55
N ILE A 266 -9.59 6.98 -0.15
CA ILE A 266 -9.31 7.42 1.21
C ILE A 266 -10.62 7.52 1.97
N VAL A 267 -10.71 6.78 3.07
CA VAL A 267 -11.86 6.76 3.97
C VAL A 267 -11.41 7.42 5.27
N VAL A 268 -12.09 8.48 5.67
CA VAL A 268 -11.78 9.24 6.87
C VAL A 268 -12.94 9.11 7.82
N MET A 269 -12.69 8.63 9.04
CA MET A 269 -13.71 8.38 10.06
C MET A 269 -13.22 8.81 11.44
N GLU A 270 -14.11 8.88 12.41
CA GLU A 270 -13.80 9.14 13.82
C GLU A 270 -12.84 8.09 14.38
N TYR A 271 -11.88 8.54 15.19
CA TYR A 271 -11.04 7.63 15.96
C TYR A 271 -11.62 7.40 17.37
N LEU A 272 -11.98 6.16 17.65
CA LEU A 272 -12.62 5.76 18.89
C LEU A 272 -11.57 5.34 19.95
N GLU A 273 -11.00 6.31 20.68
CA GLU A 273 -9.88 6.09 21.62
C GLU A 273 -10.14 5.09 22.75
N GLU A 274 -11.35 5.07 23.30
CA GLU A 274 -11.74 4.19 24.42
C GLU A 274 -12.29 2.83 23.97
N TYR A 275 -12.16 2.48 22.68
CA TYR A 275 -12.67 1.23 22.12
C TYR A 275 -11.54 0.29 21.76
N GLU A 276 -11.75 -1.00 22.02
CA GLU A 276 -10.83 -2.07 21.62
C GLU A 276 -11.58 -3.14 20.81
N PRO A 277 -10.91 -3.85 19.89
CA PRO A 277 -11.51 -5.00 19.20
C PRO A 277 -12.02 -6.05 20.18
N LEU A 278 -13.17 -6.67 19.89
CA LEU A 278 -13.83 -7.62 20.79
C LEU A 278 -12.93 -8.78 21.23
N HIS A 279 -12.02 -9.23 20.36
CA HIS A 279 -11.08 -10.31 20.67
C HIS A 279 -10.02 -9.97 21.74
N THR A 280 -9.87 -8.70 22.13
CA THR A 280 -8.94 -8.30 23.20
C THR A 280 -9.49 -8.57 24.60
N PHE A 281 -10.82 -8.72 24.72
CA PHE A 281 -11.50 -8.91 25.99
C PHE A 281 -11.42 -10.37 26.49
N ASN A 282 -11.48 -10.54 27.81
CA ASN A 282 -11.55 -11.86 28.44
C ASN A 282 -12.95 -12.51 28.26
N SER A 283 -13.07 -13.80 28.58
CA SER A 283 -14.31 -14.56 28.44
C SER A 283 -15.49 -13.98 29.24
N GLU A 284 -15.23 -13.40 30.42
CA GLU A 284 -16.25 -12.79 31.25
C GLU A 284 -16.91 -11.61 30.53
N ILE A 285 -16.11 -10.67 30.02
CA ILE A 285 -16.64 -9.50 29.30
C ILE A 285 -17.22 -9.94 27.96
N LEU A 286 -16.56 -10.85 27.25
CA LEU A 286 -17.03 -11.40 25.97
C LEU A 286 -18.46 -11.96 26.10
N SER A 287 -18.74 -12.77 27.13
CA SER A 287 -20.09 -13.31 27.38
C SER A 287 -21.16 -12.25 27.56
N LYS A 288 -20.83 -11.10 28.18
CA LYS A 288 -21.77 -9.99 28.37
C LYS A 288 -22.09 -9.27 27.06
N THR A 289 -21.22 -9.35 26.05
CA THR A 289 -21.44 -8.71 24.74
C THR A 289 -22.36 -9.49 23.80
N GLU A 290 -22.58 -10.79 24.02
CA GLU A 290 -23.24 -11.68 23.04
C GLU A 290 -24.62 -11.16 22.61
N SER A 291 -25.48 -10.86 23.59
CA SER A 291 -26.82 -10.35 23.30
C SER A 291 -26.78 -9.00 22.59
N VAL A 292 -25.83 -8.13 22.96
CA VAL A 292 -25.66 -6.79 22.37
C VAL A 292 -25.23 -6.91 20.90
N VAL A 293 -24.24 -7.74 20.61
CA VAL A 293 -23.72 -7.98 19.26
C VAL A 293 -24.78 -8.62 18.36
N LYS A 294 -25.50 -9.64 18.87
CA LYS A 294 -26.58 -10.29 18.10
C LYS A 294 -27.72 -9.32 17.79
N ASN A 295 -28.12 -8.50 18.75
CA ASN A 295 -29.14 -7.48 18.54
C ASN A 295 -28.69 -6.39 17.56
N ALA A 296 -27.44 -5.92 17.67
CA ALA A 296 -26.88 -4.94 16.74
C ALA A 296 -26.80 -5.48 15.31
N THR A 297 -26.38 -6.74 15.15
CA THR A 297 -26.34 -7.43 13.85
C THR A 297 -27.73 -7.47 13.24
N LYS A 298 -28.74 -7.86 14.03
CA LYS A 298 -30.14 -7.86 13.60
C LYS A 298 -30.63 -6.45 13.21
N SER A 299 -30.37 -5.43 14.01
CA SER A 299 -30.78 -4.05 13.69
C SER A 299 -30.15 -3.55 12.39
N PHE A 300 -28.88 -3.87 12.16
CA PHE A 300 -28.19 -3.55 10.92
C PHE A 300 -28.81 -4.27 9.72
N HIS A 301 -29.13 -5.55 9.87
CA HIS A 301 -29.85 -6.34 8.85
C HIS A 301 -31.27 -5.84 8.58
N ASP A 302 -32.00 -5.42 9.61
CA ASP A 302 -33.34 -4.85 9.51
C ASP A 302 -33.33 -3.51 8.74
N SER A 303 -32.17 -2.83 8.68
CA SER A 303 -31.96 -1.64 7.83
C SER A 303 -31.67 -1.96 6.35
N GLY A 304 -31.64 -3.24 5.97
CA GLY A 304 -31.50 -3.70 4.59
C GLY A 304 -30.06 -3.93 4.11
N TYR A 305 -29.10 -3.99 5.03
CA TYR A 305 -27.67 -4.16 4.71
C TYR A 305 -27.11 -5.45 5.30
N VAL A 306 -26.02 -5.92 4.71
CA VAL A 306 -25.18 -7.03 5.18
C VAL A 306 -23.73 -6.56 5.26
N HIS A 307 -22.96 -7.11 6.19
CA HIS A 307 -21.58 -6.68 6.42
C HIS A 307 -20.56 -7.60 5.73
N GLY A 308 -20.77 -8.91 5.81
CA GLY A 308 -19.93 -9.94 5.20
C GLY A 308 -18.65 -10.29 5.95
N ASP A 309 -18.26 -9.51 6.96
CA ASP A 309 -17.01 -9.70 7.73
C ASP A 309 -17.16 -9.37 9.23
N LEU A 310 -18.32 -9.66 9.83
CA LEU A 310 -18.56 -9.44 11.28
C LEU A 310 -17.80 -10.43 12.17
N ARG A 311 -16.50 -10.27 12.22
CA ARG A 311 -15.58 -10.98 13.12
C ARG A 311 -15.30 -10.16 14.39
N ASP A 312 -14.77 -10.82 15.40
CA ASP A 312 -14.29 -10.20 16.65
C ASP A 312 -13.18 -9.15 16.45
N GLU A 313 -12.53 -9.11 15.30
CA GLU A 313 -11.62 -8.04 14.87
C GLU A 313 -12.32 -6.77 14.37
N ASN A 314 -13.55 -6.89 13.88
CA ASN A 314 -14.32 -5.83 13.23
C ASN A 314 -15.51 -5.36 14.10
N ILE A 315 -15.65 -5.92 15.30
CA ILE A 315 -16.53 -5.42 16.35
C ILE A 315 -15.65 -4.77 17.40
N ILE A 316 -15.76 -3.45 17.56
CA ILE A 316 -15.00 -2.70 18.56
C ILE A 316 -15.91 -2.34 19.73
N VAL A 317 -15.40 -2.46 20.95
CA VAL A 317 -16.17 -2.41 22.19
C VAL A 317 -15.57 -1.42 23.15
N LYS A 318 -16.43 -0.62 23.76
CA LYS A 318 -16.14 0.18 24.96
C LYS A 318 -16.89 -0.43 26.13
N TYR A 319 -16.15 -0.94 27.11
CA TYR A 319 -16.71 -1.47 28.35
C TYR A 319 -16.31 -0.58 29.54
N LYS A 320 -17.28 0.14 30.10
CA LYS A 320 -17.05 1.09 31.21
C LYS A 320 -18.25 1.14 32.14
N ASN A 321 -18.01 1.05 33.44
CA ASN A 321 -19.07 1.09 34.47
C ASN A 321 -20.21 0.09 34.17
N GLU A 322 -19.85 -1.15 33.79
CA GLU A 322 -20.77 -2.23 33.41
C GLU A 322 -21.65 -1.93 32.18
N LYS A 323 -21.40 -0.83 31.47
CA LYS A 323 -22.05 -0.52 30.19
C LYS A 323 -21.19 -0.99 29.04
N ILE A 324 -21.83 -1.65 28.09
CA ILE A 324 -21.25 -2.11 26.83
C ILE A 324 -21.78 -1.18 25.74
N ASP A 325 -20.87 -0.52 25.05
CA ASP A 325 -21.15 0.12 23.77
C ASP A 325 -20.31 -0.58 22.70
N ILE A 326 -20.93 -0.90 21.57
CA ILE A 326 -20.27 -1.58 20.45
C ILE A 326 -20.40 -0.75 19.19
N LYS A 327 -19.41 -0.88 18.32
CA LYS A 327 -19.45 -0.37 16.95
C LYS A 327 -18.93 -1.45 15.99
N PHE A 328 -19.51 -1.51 14.82
CA PHE A 328 -18.98 -2.25 13.67
C PHE A 328 -17.97 -1.38 12.93
N ALA A 329 -16.93 -2.04 12.44
CA ALA A 329 -15.86 -1.46 11.66
C ALA A 329 -15.61 -2.30 10.41
N ASP A 330 -14.90 -1.74 9.44
CA ASP A 330 -14.50 -2.42 8.20
C ASP A 330 -15.67 -2.76 7.24
N PHE A 331 -16.25 -1.72 6.64
CA PHE A 331 -17.33 -1.82 5.64
C PHE A 331 -16.83 -2.06 4.21
N ASP A 332 -15.68 -2.71 4.03
CA ASP A 332 -15.07 -2.91 2.70
C ASP A 332 -15.89 -3.87 1.83
N TRP A 333 -16.57 -4.83 2.45
CA TRP A 333 -17.42 -5.82 1.77
C TRP A 333 -18.92 -5.59 2.02
N ALA A 334 -19.25 -4.69 2.93
CA ALA A 334 -20.63 -4.42 3.29
C ALA A 334 -21.41 -3.84 2.10
N GLY A 335 -22.72 -3.97 2.13
CA GLY A 335 -23.60 -3.40 1.11
C GLY A 335 -25.04 -3.82 1.30
N ARG A 336 -25.89 -3.49 0.32
CA ARG A 336 -27.31 -3.87 0.36
C ARG A 336 -27.46 -5.38 0.27
N GLU A 337 -28.39 -5.92 1.03
CA GLU A 337 -28.79 -7.32 0.90
C GLU A 337 -29.27 -7.60 -0.53
N GLY A 338 -28.76 -8.69 -1.13
CA GLY A 338 -29.07 -9.07 -2.51
C GLY A 338 -28.19 -8.40 -3.57
N GLU A 339 -27.31 -7.46 -3.19
CA GLU A 339 -26.37 -6.78 -4.11
C GLU A 339 -24.90 -6.98 -3.71
N ALA A 340 -24.59 -6.95 -2.41
CA ALA A 340 -23.22 -7.06 -1.91
C ALA A 340 -22.62 -8.43 -2.24
N MET A 341 -21.35 -8.46 -2.69
CA MET A 341 -20.66 -9.69 -3.13
C MET A 341 -19.30 -9.84 -2.45
N TYR A 342 -18.90 -11.08 -2.20
CA TYR A 342 -17.54 -11.39 -1.75
C TYR A 342 -16.50 -11.19 -2.86
N PRO A 343 -15.28 -10.74 -2.51
CA PRO A 343 -14.18 -10.62 -3.46
C PRO A 343 -13.63 -11.99 -3.87
N GLU A 344 -12.75 -11.98 -4.86
CA GLU A 344 -11.99 -13.13 -5.39
C GLU A 344 -10.93 -13.70 -4.42
N SER A 345 -10.80 -13.12 -3.22
CA SER A 345 -9.84 -13.56 -2.21
C SER A 345 -10.50 -13.60 -0.82
N LEU A 346 -10.68 -14.81 -0.31
CA LEU A 346 -11.19 -15.06 1.04
C LEU A 346 -10.13 -15.81 1.83
N ASN A 347 -9.89 -15.38 3.08
CA ASN A 347 -8.91 -16.04 3.93
C ASN A 347 -9.42 -17.44 4.33
N PRO A 348 -8.74 -18.54 3.94
CA PRO A 348 -9.19 -19.89 4.20
C PRO A 348 -9.08 -20.30 5.67
N THR A 349 -8.43 -19.51 6.53
CA THR A 349 -8.31 -19.80 7.97
C THR A 349 -9.52 -19.38 8.77
N ILE A 350 -10.43 -18.60 8.18
CA ILE A 350 -11.69 -18.19 8.81
C ILE A 350 -12.72 -19.31 8.61
N ASN A 351 -13.47 -19.61 9.67
CA ASN A 351 -14.60 -20.54 9.61
C ASN A 351 -15.79 -19.85 8.92
N TRP A 352 -15.79 -19.86 7.58
CA TRP A 352 -16.84 -19.29 6.76
C TRP A 352 -18.10 -20.17 6.77
N HIS A 353 -19.26 -19.53 6.61
CA HIS A 353 -20.50 -20.26 6.33
C HIS A 353 -20.36 -21.05 5.02
N VAL A 354 -20.96 -22.25 4.94
CA VAL A 354 -20.79 -23.19 3.81
C VAL A 354 -21.15 -22.61 2.44
N ASP A 355 -22.06 -21.65 2.41
CA ASP A 355 -22.51 -20.99 1.17
C ASP A 355 -21.60 -19.85 0.69
N VAL A 356 -20.66 -19.40 1.52
CA VAL A 356 -19.69 -18.34 1.17
C VAL A 356 -18.82 -18.79 0.00
N GLY A 357 -18.47 -17.86 -0.88
CA GLY A 357 -17.60 -18.12 -2.01
C GLY A 357 -17.34 -16.88 -2.83
N TRP A 358 -16.35 -16.95 -3.72
CA TRP A 358 -15.95 -15.83 -4.58
C TRP A 358 -17.11 -15.37 -5.46
N HIS A 359 -17.29 -14.04 -5.54
CA HIS A 359 -18.36 -13.39 -6.31
C HIS A 359 -19.78 -13.89 -5.98
N LYS A 360 -19.97 -14.52 -4.82
CA LYS A 360 -21.30 -14.85 -4.32
C LYS A 360 -21.86 -13.69 -3.50
N LEU A 361 -23.18 -13.58 -3.50
CA LEU A 361 -23.90 -12.64 -2.67
C LEU A 361 -23.60 -12.87 -1.19
N ILE A 362 -23.35 -11.77 -0.48
CA ILE A 362 -23.28 -11.75 0.97
C ILE A 362 -24.71 -11.81 1.50
N LYS A 363 -24.94 -12.70 2.46
CA LYS A 363 -26.26 -12.92 3.07
C LYS A 363 -26.18 -12.73 4.58
N LYS A 364 -27.33 -12.46 5.21
CA LYS A 364 -27.46 -12.27 6.65
C LYS A 364 -26.97 -13.50 7.44
N GLU A 365 -27.18 -14.69 6.91
CA GLU A 365 -26.74 -15.94 7.53
C GLU A 365 -25.21 -16.02 7.65
N HIS A 366 -24.47 -15.37 6.75
CA HIS A 366 -23.01 -15.33 6.82
C HIS A 366 -22.54 -14.48 8.01
N ASP A 367 -23.17 -13.32 8.23
CA ASP A 367 -22.91 -12.46 9.37
C ASP A 367 -23.28 -13.17 10.68
N HIS A 368 -24.46 -13.79 10.75
CA HIS A 368 -24.87 -14.56 11.92
C HIS A 368 -23.91 -15.71 12.22
N HIS A 369 -23.45 -16.44 11.20
CA HIS A 369 -22.48 -17.52 11.36
C HIS A 369 -21.15 -17.02 11.93
N LEU A 370 -20.63 -15.89 11.44
CA LEU A 370 -19.41 -15.28 11.97
C LEU A 370 -19.60 -14.85 13.43
N VAL A 371 -20.72 -14.20 13.75
CA VAL A 371 -21.05 -13.77 15.12
C VAL A 371 -21.18 -14.96 16.07
N ASP A 372 -21.87 -16.03 15.69
CA ASP A 372 -22.01 -17.23 16.52
C ASP A 372 -20.64 -17.89 16.77
N ASN A 373 -19.77 -17.94 15.76
CA ASN A 373 -18.41 -18.50 15.89
C ASN A 373 -17.54 -17.78 16.92
N ILE A 374 -17.79 -16.50 17.20
CA ILE A 374 -17.10 -15.74 18.26
C ILE A 374 -17.38 -16.39 19.63
N TYR A 375 -18.62 -16.83 19.85
CA TYR A 375 -19.09 -17.29 21.15
C TYR A 375 -19.06 -18.82 21.31
N LEU A 376 -19.10 -19.58 20.21
CA LEU A 376 -18.95 -21.04 20.21
C LEU A 376 -17.60 -21.53 20.75
N ASN A 377 -16.57 -20.68 20.72
CA ASN A 377 -15.22 -21.00 21.16
C ASN A 377 -14.89 -20.48 22.58
N MET A 378 -15.88 -20.04 23.37
CA MET A 378 -15.64 -19.61 24.75
C MET A 378 -15.21 -20.80 25.63
N PRO A 379 -13.99 -20.76 26.22
CA PRO A 379 -13.45 -21.90 26.94
C PRO A 379 -14.00 -21.98 28.36
N ASP A 380 -14.85 -22.98 28.62
CA ASP A 380 -14.79 -23.72 29.90
C ASP A 380 -13.66 -24.77 29.88
N ASN A 381 -12.91 -24.90 28.78
CA ASN A 381 -11.76 -25.80 28.70
C ASN A 381 -10.81 -25.42 27.54
N LYS A 382 -9.76 -24.62 27.82
CA LYS A 382 -8.37 -24.90 27.40
C LYS A 382 -7.39 -23.79 27.84
N PRO A 383 -6.11 -24.15 28.08
CA PRO A 383 -5.08 -23.25 28.56
C PRO A 383 -4.60 -22.31 27.44
N SER A 384 -4.03 -21.18 27.88
CA SER A 384 -3.56 -20.06 27.07
C SER A 384 -2.94 -20.44 25.72
N LYS A 385 -3.44 -19.81 24.64
CA LYS A 385 -2.74 -19.77 23.36
C LYS A 385 -1.44 -18.96 23.55
N LYS A 386 -0.34 -19.63 23.89
CA LYS A 386 1.00 -19.12 23.56
C LYS A 386 1.06 -19.01 22.03
N ARG A 387 1.18 -17.78 21.52
CA ARG A 387 1.57 -17.52 20.13
C ARG A 387 2.82 -18.36 19.82
N ARG A 388 2.71 -19.28 18.84
CA ARG A 388 3.87 -19.94 18.26
C ARG A 388 4.77 -18.87 17.64
N ARG A 389 6.05 -18.86 17.99
CA ARG A 389 7.04 -17.95 17.43
C ARG A 389 7.31 -18.36 15.98
N LEU A 390 7.46 -17.36 15.10
CA LEU A 390 7.87 -17.46 13.69
C LEU A 390 9.17 -18.25 13.44
N SER A 391 9.91 -18.63 14.48
CA SER A 391 11.13 -19.45 14.37
C SER A 391 10.87 -20.91 13.98
N GLU A 392 9.64 -21.41 14.06
CA GLU A 392 9.31 -22.82 13.75
C GLU A 392 8.96 -23.08 12.27
N TRP A 393 9.01 -22.05 11.41
CA TRP A 393 8.78 -22.18 9.95
C TRP A 393 10.07 -22.17 9.12
N MET A 394 11.23 -22.00 9.75
CA MET A 394 12.54 -22.03 9.09
C MET A 394 13.42 -23.15 9.67
N SER A 395 12.98 -24.39 9.49
CA SER A 395 13.80 -25.60 9.64
C SER A 395 13.65 -26.49 8.42
#